data_AF-A0AAV7KA00-F1
#
_entry.id   AF-A0AAV7KA00-F1
#
_cell.length_a   1.000
_cell.length_b   1.000
_cell.length_c   1.000
_cell.angle_alpha   90.00
_cell.angle_beta   90.00
_cell.angle_gamma   90.00
#
_symmetry.space_group_name_H-M   'P 1'
#
loop_
_entity.id
_entity.type
_entity.pdbx_description
1 polymer ?
#
loop_
_entity_poly.entity_id
_entity_poly.type
_entity_poly.pdbx_seq_one_letter_code
_entity_poly.pdbx_strand_id
1 'polypeptide(L)' 'MNLELLKYVLRILTKVIANEDTNKMSALNLSIVFGPNIIWSSTDSASLTTLNYINAFAFLLLTQPEDILPQD' A
#
# COMPACT_ATOMS: atom_id res chain seq x y z
N MET A 1 11.87 -5.70 12.27
CA MET A 1 11.99 -6.39 10.96
C MET A 1 10.84 -6.05 10.03
N ASN A 2 9.57 -6.29 10.40
CA ASN A 2 8.42 -5.99 9.53
C ASN A 2 8.28 -4.51 9.19
N LEU A 3 8.49 -3.61 10.16
CA LEU A 3 8.42 -2.15 9.92
C LEU A 3 9.48 -1.69 8.91
N GLU A 4 10.73 -2.12 9.07
CA GLU A 4 11.83 -1.79 8.15
C GLU A 4 11.58 -2.35 6.74
N LEU A 5 11.06 -3.58 6.64
CA LEU A 5 10.66 -4.17 5.37
C LEU A 5 9.54 -3.36 4.71
N LEU A 6 8.52 -2.96 5.48
CA LEU A 6 7.43 -2.13 4.98
C LEU A 6 7.94 -0.77 4.48
N LYS A 7 8.78 -0.09 5.27
CA LYS A 7 9.44 1.17 4.85
C LYS A 7 10.22 0.99 3.55
N TYR A 8 10.95 -0.12 3.41
CA TYR A 8 11.70 -0.44 2.19
C TYR A 8 10.79 -0.66 0.97
N VAL A 9 9.72 -1.45 1.12
CA VAL A 9 8.73 -1.69 0.05
C VAL A 9 8.07 -0.37 -0.36
N LEU A 10 7.60 0.42 0.60
CA LEU A 10 6.94 1.70 0.32
C LEU A 10 7.88 2.65 -0.44
N ARG A 11 9.16 2.73 -0.04
CA ARG A 11 10.17 3.53 -0.77
C ARG A 11 10.34 3.10 -2.22
N ILE A 12 10.23 1.82 -2.54
CA ILE A 12 10.25 1.35 -3.93
C ILE A 12 8.97 1.77 -4.65
N LEU A 13 7.81 1.57 -4.03
CA LEU A 13 6.52 1.92 -4.64
C LEU A 13 6.40 3.42 -4.91
N THR A 14 6.93 4.29 -4.05
CA THR A 14 6.98 5.74 -4.32
C THR A 14 7.75 6.08 -5.59
N LYS A 15 8.83 5.34 -5.91
CA LYS A 15 9.56 5.52 -7.18
C LYS A 15 8.75 5.08 -8.38
N VAL A 16 7.92 4.03 -8.24
CA VAL A 16 6.99 3.60 -9.29
C VAL A 16 5.94 4.70 -9.53
N ILE A 17 5.34 5.23 -8.46
CA ILE A 17 4.35 6.32 -8.52
C ILE A 17 4.95 7.57 -9.17
N ALA A 18 6.19 7.93 -8.81
CA ALA A 18 6.88 9.08 -9.41
C ALA A 18 7.08 8.98 -10.93
N ASN A 19 6.87 7.80 -11.53
CA ASN A 19 6.96 7.55 -12.97
C ASN A 19 5.59 7.14 -13.57
N GLU A 20 4.47 7.50 -12.92
CA GLU A 20 3.12 7.10 -13.34
C GLU A 20 2.75 7.56 -14.76
N ASP A 21 3.30 8.69 -15.23
CA ASP A 21 3.08 9.16 -16.60
C ASP A 21 3.55 8.15 -17.66
N THR A 22 4.55 7.33 -17.33
CA THR A 22 5.10 6.31 -18.23
C THR A 22 4.52 4.93 -17.92
N ASN A 23 4.55 4.50 -16.65
CA ASN A 23 4.16 3.13 -16.28
C ASN A 23 2.65 2.97 -15.98
N LYS A 24 1.89 4.08 -15.90
CA LYS A 24 0.45 4.14 -15.63
C LYS A 24 0.02 3.58 -14.26
N MET A 25 0.97 3.43 -13.34
CA MET A 25 0.74 2.92 -11.98
C MET A 25 0.74 4.06 -10.97
N SER A 26 -0.42 4.70 -10.82
CA SER A 26 -0.65 5.69 -9.78
C SER A 26 -0.69 5.06 -8.38
N ALA A 27 -0.65 5.90 -7.34
CA ALA A 27 -0.83 5.46 -5.95
C ALA A 27 -2.13 4.66 -5.75
N LEU A 28 -3.20 5.03 -6.45
CA LEU A 28 -4.49 4.32 -6.42
C LEU A 28 -4.40 2.95 -7.10
N ASN A 29 -3.75 2.86 -8.27
CA ASN A 29 -3.57 1.58 -8.96
C ASN A 29 -2.69 0.64 -8.14
N LEU A 30 -1.64 1.17 -7.52
CA LEU A 30 -0.76 0.39 -6.63
C LEU A 30 -1.46 -0.02 -5.35
N SER A 31 -2.30 0.81 -4.73
CA SER A 31 -2.99 0.41 -3.50
C SER A 31 -3.96 -0.75 -3.71
N ILE A 32 -4.60 -0.84 -4.88
CA ILE A 32 -5.48 -1.95 -5.24
C ILE A 32 -4.71 -3.27 -5.34
N VAL A 33 -3.52 -3.26 -5.95
CA VAL A 33 -2.75 -4.50 -6.18
C VAL A 33 -1.83 -4.85 -5.01
N PHE A 34 -1.31 -3.87 -4.27
CA PHE A 34 -0.44 -4.10 -3.12
C PHE A 34 -1.19 -4.22 -1.79
N GLY A 35 -2.39 -3.64 -1.65
CA GLY A 35 -3.16 -3.72 -0.42
C GLY A 35 -3.30 -5.16 0.10
N PRO A 36 -3.78 -6.12 -0.71
CA PRO A 36 -3.91 -7.52 -0.30
C PRO A 36 -2.58 -8.23 -0.01
N ASN A 37 -1.47 -7.75 -0.59
CA ASN A 37 -0.12 -8.29 -0.33
C ASN A 37 0.49 -7.75 0.97
N ILE A 38 -0.02 -6.64 1.49
CA ILE A 38 0.42 -6.04 2.75
C ILE A 38 -0.48 -6.51 3.90
N ILE A 39 -1.79 -6.61 3.66
CA ILE A 39 -2.79 -6.99 4.67
C ILE A 39 -3.78 -7.97 4.05
N TRP A 40 -4.00 -9.10 4.73
CA TRP A 40 -5.03 -10.06 4.37
C TRP A 40 -5.69 -10.64 5.63
N SER A 41 -6.92 -11.13 5.47
CA SER A 41 -7.58 -11.91 6.51
C SER A 41 -6.98 -13.31 6.57
N SER A 42 -6.79 -13.86 7.77
CA SER A 42 -6.45 -15.27 7.96
C SER A 42 -7.62 -16.22 7.68
N THR A 43 -8.82 -15.69 7.43
CA THR A 43 -9.98 -16.46 6.97
C THR A 43 -10.10 -16.34 5.45
N ASP A 44 -10.42 -17.47 4.79
CA ASP A 44 -10.38 -17.62 3.33
C ASP A 44 -11.30 -16.67 2.54
N SER A 45 -12.23 -15.97 3.20
CA SER A 45 -13.14 -15.03 2.55
C SER A 45 -13.00 -13.61 3.12
N ALA A 46 -12.10 -12.81 2.54
CA ALA A 46 -12.18 -11.37 2.71
C ALA A 46 -13.42 -10.87 1.95
N SER A 47 -14.34 -10.21 2.64
CA SER A 47 -15.48 -9.58 1.99
C SER A 47 -15.02 -8.44 1.08
N LEU A 48 -15.80 -8.10 0.04
CA LEU A 48 -15.50 -6.95 -0.82
C LEU A 48 -15.35 -5.65 -0.02
N THR A 49 -16.14 -5.49 1.05
CA THR A 49 -16.01 -4.38 2.00
C THR A 49 -14.65 -4.38 2.70
N THR A 50 -14.14 -5.55 3.08
CA THR A 50 -12.80 -5.68 3.69
C THR A 50 -11.71 -5.31 2.70
N LEU A 51 -11.82 -5.75 1.44
CA LEU A 51 -10.88 -5.38 0.37
C LEU A 51 -10.86 -3.87 0.14
N ASN A 52 -12.01 -3.20 0.20
CA ASN A 52 -12.07 -1.74 0.09
C ASN A 52 -11.31 -1.05 1.22
N TYR A 53 -11.45 -1.52 2.47
CA TYR A 53 -10.69 -0.97 3.60
C TYR A 53 -9.19 -1.25 3.49
N ILE A 54 -8.80 -2.44 3.04
CA ILE A 54 -7.41 -2.80 2.80
C ILE A 54 -6.78 -1.88 1.75
N ASN A 55 -7.45 -1.69 0.61
CA ASN A 55 -6.96 -0.84 -0.48
C ASN A 55 -6.92 0.64 -0.06
N ALA A 56 -7.90 1.11 0.70
CA ALA A 56 -7.92 2.47 1.22
C ALA A 56 -6.76 2.72 2.21
N PHE A 57 -6.50 1.76 3.11
CA PHE A 57 -5.37 1.87 4.03
C PHE A 57 -4.02 1.83 3.30
N ALA A 58 -3.87 0.93 2.32
CA ALA A 58 -2.68 0.89 1.48
C ALA A 58 -2.46 2.19 0.69
N PHE A 59 -3.54 2.85 0.25
CA PHE A 59 -3.45 4.15 -0.39
C PHE A 59 -2.89 5.20 0.58
N LEU A 60 -3.41 5.28 1.81
CA LEU A 60 -2.90 6.20 2.82
C LEU A 60 -1.43 5.93 3.17
N LEU A 61 -1.01 4.65 3.25
CA LEU A 61 0.40 4.30 3.44
C LEU A 61 1.31 4.81 2.31
N LEU A 62 0.79 4.92 1.08
CA LEU A 62 1.56 5.36 -0.08
C LEU A 62 1.58 6.87 -0.24
N THR A 63 0.51 7.56 0.17
CA THR A 63 0.36 9.02 -0.02
C THR A 63 0.69 9.84 1.21
N GLN A 64 0.52 9.27 2.40
CA GLN A 64 0.76 9.92 3.69
C GLN A 64 1.50 8.97 4.66
N PRO A 65 2.65 8.40 4.26
CA PRO A 65 3.39 7.46 5.10
C PRO A 65 3.80 8.07 6.46
N GLU A 66 4.05 9.37 6.52
CA GLU A 66 4.47 10.09 7.72
C GLU A 66 3.40 10.19 8.81
N ASP A 67 2.12 10.20 8.42
CA ASP A 67 0.99 10.26 9.35
C ASP A 67 0.69 8.89 9.98
N ILE A 68 1.18 7.81 9.36
CA ILE A 68 0.88 6.43 9.76
C ILE A 68 2.09 5.73 10.39
N LEU A 69 3.27 5.92 9.80
CA LEU A 69 4.48 5.22 10.23
C LEU A 69 5.15 6.00 11.38
N PRO A 70 5.74 5.30 12.36
CA PRO A 70 6.55 5.94 13.38
C PRO A 70 7.71 6.71 12.73
N GLN A 71 7.87 7.96 13.13
CA GLN A 71 9.08 8.73 12.88
C GLN A 71 10.21 8.15 13.74
N ASP A 72 11.42 8.07 13.18
CA ASP A 72 12.59 7.50 13.88
C ASP A 72 12.97 8.28 15.15
#